data_AF-A0A853CYD4-F1
#
_entry.id   AF-A0A853CYD4-F1
#
_cell.length_a   1.000
_cell.length_b   1.000
_cell.length_c   1.000
_cell.angle_alpha   90.00
_cell.angle_beta   90.00
_cell.angle_gamma   90.00
#
_symmetry.space_group_name_H-M   'P 1'
#
loop_
_entity.id
_entity.type
_entity.pdbx_description
1 polymer ?
#
loop_
_entity_poly.entity_id
_entity_poly.type
_entity_poly.pdbx_seq_one_letter_code
_entity_poly.pdbx_strand_id
1 'polypeptide(L)'
;MSELSHSERSSGRRGPSPTTLIRAGWIGVLLVTAAFHAIRGAPADAAIYLAGAAVLTLDALGWLRVPLRMPADRDTLSRRVIAGTLIAVASLTLGVTPLYSPADTAIVVELGVLLLPVAWSDRSRPDAGPPGAAVRRAAILWSIVLVAGCVWEIGVFFLGRDLTGSENAYPALSDLIDPLLAWPPARVLLVACWLLGGYALLRRGRAS
;
A
#
# COMPACT_ATOMS: atom_id res chain seq x y z
N MET A 1 63.59 13.41 -4.83
CA MET A 1 62.75 13.60 -6.04
C MET A 1 62.00 12.30 -6.30
N SER A 2 60.89 12.08 -5.62
CA SER A 2 59.82 11.09 -5.95
C SER A 2 58.77 11.08 -4.83
N GLU A 3 58.34 12.27 -4.39
CA GLU A 3 56.95 12.40 -3.96
C GLU A 3 56.18 12.67 -5.24
N LEU A 4 55.21 11.82 -5.57
CA LEU A 4 54.03 12.08 -6.40
C LEU A 4 53.48 10.73 -6.90
N SER A 5 52.15 10.61 -6.86
CA SER A 5 51.33 9.59 -7.54
C SER A 5 51.13 8.25 -6.83
N HIS A 6 50.25 8.24 -5.82
CA HIS A 6 49.14 7.27 -5.83
C HIS A 6 47.95 7.81 -5.02
N SER A 7 47.35 8.87 -5.55
CA SER A 7 45.99 9.29 -5.21
C SER A 7 45.03 8.39 -6.00
N GLU A 8 44.96 7.11 -5.67
CA GLU A 8 43.89 6.26 -6.19
C GLU A 8 42.64 6.48 -5.35
N ARG A 9 41.80 7.36 -5.89
CA ARG A 9 40.38 7.48 -5.57
C ARG A 9 39.73 6.11 -5.76
N SER A 10 39.62 5.34 -4.69
CA SER A 10 38.62 4.28 -4.60
C SER A 10 37.25 4.95 -4.50
N SER A 11 36.76 5.44 -5.64
CA SER A 11 35.37 5.83 -5.82
C SER A 11 34.55 4.54 -5.85
N GLY A 12 34.46 3.88 -4.68
CA GLY A 12 33.60 2.74 -4.46
C GLY A 12 32.20 3.16 -4.88
N ARG A 13 31.68 2.52 -5.93
CA ARG A 13 30.26 2.55 -6.29
C ARG A 13 29.49 2.20 -5.02
N ARG A 14 29.05 3.21 -4.27
CA ARG A 14 28.08 3.00 -3.20
C ARG A 14 26.85 2.47 -3.91
N GLY A 15 26.56 1.18 -3.70
CA GLY A 15 25.32 0.59 -4.20
C GLY A 15 24.13 1.44 -3.77
N PRO A 16 23.00 1.38 -4.49
CA PRO A 16 21.80 2.10 -4.10
C PRO A 16 21.49 1.78 -2.64
N SER A 17 21.18 2.80 -1.84
CA SER A 17 20.85 2.60 -0.44
C SER A 17 19.63 1.66 -0.33
N PRO A 18 19.53 0.85 0.73
CA PRO A 18 18.39 -0.04 0.94
C PRO A 18 17.04 0.70 0.87
N THR A 19 17.00 1.95 1.31
CA THR A 19 15.81 2.81 1.25
C THR A 19 15.43 3.21 -0.18
N THR A 20 16.41 3.51 -1.03
CA THR A 20 16.16 3.78 -2.46
C THR A 20 15.63 2.54 -3.17
N LEU A 21 16.16 1.36 -2.84
CA LEU A 21 15.73 0.10 -3.47
C LEU A 21 14.29 -0.26 -3.09
N ILE A 22 13.92 -0.11 -1.82
CA ILE A 22 12.54 -0.30 -1.34
C ILE A 22 11.58 0.69 -2.02
N ARG A 23 11.96 1.98 -2.09
CA ARG A 23 11.13 3.00 -2.75
C ARG A 23 10.94 2.72 -4.24
N ALA A 24 12.01 2.35 -4.95
CA ALA A 24 11.94 1.97 -6.35
C ALA A 24 11.04 0.74 -6.56
N GLY A 25 11.12 -0.24 -5.65
CA GLY A 25 10.22 -1.39 -5.65
C GLY A 25 8.74 -0.99 -5.54
N TRP A 26 8.40 -0.11 -4.59
CA TRP A 26 7.03 0.40 -4.44
C TRP A 26 6.54 1.19 -5.66
N ILE A 27 7.37 2.06 -6.22
CA ILE A 27 7.03 2.80 -7.44
C ILE A 27 6.78 1.81 -8.59
N GLY A 28 7.65 0.81 -8.74
CA GLY A 28 7.49 -0.23 -9.75
C GLY A 28 6.18 -1.01 -9.60
N VAL A 29 5.84 -1.43 -8.38
CA VAL A 29 4.56 -2.12 -8.09
C VAL A 29 3.37 -1.25 -8.50
N LEU A 30 3.34 0.03 -8.11
CA LEU A 30 2.24 0.93 -8.45
C LEU A 30 2.10 1.13 -9.96
N LEU A 31 3.22 1.27 -10.68
CA LEU A 31 3.20 1.42 -12.14
C LEU A 31 2.69 0.16 -12.84
N VAL A 32 3.13 -1.03 -12.41
CA VAL A 32 2.65 -2.30 -12.94
C VAL A 32 1.15 -2.46 -12.68
N THR A 33 0.68 -2.14 -11.46
CA THR A 33 -0.74 -2.18 -11.12
C THR A 33 -1.58 -1.18 -11.92
N ALA A 34 -1.06 0.04 -12.15
CA ALA A 34 -1.73 1.05 -12.97
C ALA A 34 -1.86 0.59 -14.43
N ALA A 35 -0.78 0.05 -15.00
CA ALA A 35 -0.79 -0.50 -16.36
C ALA A 35 -1.79 -1.65 -16.49
N PHE A 36 -1.85 -2.56 -15.51
CA PHE A 36 -2.82 -3.65 -15.49
C PHE A 36 -4.27 -3.14 -15.48
N HIS A 37 -4.60 -2.16 -14.63
CA HIS A 37 -5.95 -1.58 -14.59
C HIS A 37 -6.31 -0.84 -15.88
N ALA A 38 -5.34 -0.17 -16.53
CA ALA A 38 -5.54 0.45 -17.83
C ALA A 38 -5.87 -0.59 -18.91
N ILE A 39 -5.15 -1.73 -18.94
CA ILE A 39 -5.42 -2.84 -19.86
C ILE A 39 -6.79 -3.48 -19.58
N ARG A 40 -7.18 -3.57 -18.30
CA ARG A 40 -8.48 -4.11 -17.86
C ARG A 40 -9.68 -3.19 -18.19
N GLY A 41 -9.43 -1.94 -18.62
CA GLY A 41 -10.49 -0.98 -18.91
C GLY A 41 -11.04 -0.25 -17.69
N ALA A 42 -10.30 -0.21 -16.57
CA ALA A 42 -10.64 0.51 -15.34
C ALA A 42 -9.78 1.79 -15.19
N PRO A 43 -10.08 2.87 -15.95
CA PRO A 43 -9.22 4.05 -16.01
C PRO A 43 -9.15 4.83 -14.69
N ALA A 44 -10.22 4.81 -13.88
CA ALA A 44 -10.25 5.48 -12.59
C ALA A 44 -9.21 4.86 -11.62
N ASP A 45 -9.18 3.54 -11.53
CA ASP A 45 -8.22 2.82 -10.68
C ASP A 45 -6.79 3.02 -11.18
N ALA A 46 -6.58 2.94 -12.50
CA ALA A 46 -5.29 3.21 -13.11
C ALA A 46 -4.77 4.61 -12.76
N ALA A 47 -5.65 5.63 -12.79
CA ALA A 47 -5.29 7.00 -12.43
C ALA A 47 -4.91 7.13 -10.94
N ILE A 48 -5.61 6.44 -10.03
CA ILE A 48 -5.30 6.43 -8.60
C ILE A 48 -3.90 5.85 -8.35
N TYR A 49 -3.60 4.68 -8.92
CA TYR A 49 -2.28 4.06 -8.76
C TYR A 49 -1.16 4.90 -9.41
N LEU A 50 -1.42 5.50 -10.56
CA LEU A 50 -0.48 6.39 -11.23
C LEU A 50 -0.21 7.67 -10.40
N ALA A 51 -1.25 8.26 -9.80
CA ALA A 51 -1.11 9.40 -8.90
C ALA A 51 -0.26 9.04 -7.67
N GLY A 52 -0.48 7.87 -7.08
CA GLY A 52 0.36 7.35 -5.99
C GLY A 52 1.83 7.20 -6.40
N ALA A 53 2.10 6.65 -7.59
CA ALA A 53 3.45 6.51 -8.14
C ALA A 53 4.11 7.87 -8.37
N ALA A 54 3.35 8.85 -8.89
CA ALA A 54 3.82 10.21 -9.09
C ALA A 54 4.17 10.89 -7.75
N VAL A 55 3.31 10.78 -6.74
CA VAL A 55 3.57 11.32 -5.39
C VAL A 55 4.84 10.72 -4.79
N LEU A 56 5.02 9.39 -4.85
CA LEU A 56 6.24 8.74 -4.35
C LEU A 56 7.49 9.15 -5.13
N THR A 57 7.38 9.38 -6.43
CA THR A 57 8.48 9.83 -7.27
C THR A 57 8.88 11.26 -6.94
N LEU A 58 7.91 12.17 -6.83
CA LEU A 58 8.13 13.57 -6.45
C LEU A 58 8.68 13.68 -5.01
N ASP A 59 8.23 12.81 -4.11
CA ASP A 59 8.80 12.69 -2.78
C ASP A 59 10.24 12.14 -2.80
N ALA A 60 10.56 11.16 -3.65
CA ALA A 60 11.92 10.66 -3.81
C ALA A 60 12.88 11.72 -4.36
N LEU A 61 12.37 12.65 -5.17
CA LEU A 61 13.08 13.84 -5.65
C LEU A 61 13.22 14.94 -4.59
N GLY A 62 12.60 14.76 -3.42
CA GLY A 62 12.63 15.72 -2.31
C GLY A 62 11.76 16.96 -2.53
N TRP A 63 10.83 16.91 -3.49
CA TRP A 63 9.95 18.04 -3.82
C TRP A 63 8.77 18.15 -2.86
N LEU A 64 8.25 17.02 -2.34
CA LEU A 64 7.25 17.02 -1.27
C LEU A 64 7.92 17.09 0.11
N ARG A 65 8.57 18.22 0.43
CA ARG A 65 8.90 18.55 1.83
C ARG A 65 7.65 19.09 2.52
N VAL A 66 6.67 18.23 2.76
CA VAL A 66 5.49 18.60 3.53
C VAL A 66 5.89 18.61 5.02
N PRO A 67 5.96 19.77 5.69
CA PRO A 67 6.39 19.86 7.07
C PRO A 67 5.18 19.63 7.99
N LEU A 68 4.52 18.48 7.87
CA LEU A 68 3.47 18.08 8.82
C LEU A 68 4.13 17.44 10.04
N ARG A 69 4.85 18.27 10.82
CA ARG A 69 5.16 17.95 12.21
C ARG A 69 3.88 18.10 13.01
N MET A 70 3.09 17.02 13.12
CA MET A 70 2.08 16.96 14.16
C MET A 70 2.80 16.85 15.52
N PRO A 71 2.51 17.72 16.49
CA PRO A 71 3.06 17.60 17.83
C PRO A 71 2.70 16.24 18.41
N ALA A 72 3.70 15.40 18.64
CA ALA A 72 3.54 14.03 19.12
C ALA A 72 3.19 13.95 20.63
N ASP A 73 2.56 14.98 21.19
CA ASP A 73 2.49 15.17 22.64
C ASP A 73 1.10 15.54 23.14
N ARG A 74 0.08 14.74 22.78
CA ARG A 74 -1.21 14.74 23.48
C ARG A 74 -1.73 13.30 23.63
N ASP A 75 -1.65 12.84 24.86
CA ASP A 75 -2.41 11.75 25.50
C ASP A 75 -2.81 10.55 24.63
N THR A 76 -2.07 9.45 24.77
CA THR A 76 -2.22 8.22 23.96
C THR A 76 -3.63 7.60 24.00
N LEU A 77 -4.41 7.89 25.04
CA LEU A 77 -5.78 7.41 25.19
C LEU A 77 -6.73 8.12 24.20
N SER A 78 -6.64 9.45 24.11
CA SER A 78 -7.46 10.27 23.20
C SER A 78 -7.27 9.84 21.74
N ARG A 79 -6.03 9.58 21.34
CA ARG A 79 -5.69 9.12 19.99
C ARG A 79 -6.22 7.71 19.67
N ARG A 80 -6.24 6.80 20.65
CA ARG A 80 -6.82 5.45 20.50
C ARG A 80 -8.32 5.51 20.30
N VAL A 81 -9.00 6.36 21.07
CA VAL A 81 -10.44 6.58 20.94
C VAL A 81 -10.75 7.24 19.61
N ILE A 82 -10.05 8.32 19.22
CA ILE A 82 -10.25 8.98 17.92
C ILE A 82 -10.00 8.00 16.76
N ALA A 83 -8.90 7.23 16.80
CA ALA A 83 -8.62 6.25 15.77
C ALA A 83 -9.68 5.14 15.75
N GLY A 84 -10.08 4.60 16.91
CA GLY A 84 -11.15 3.60 17.01
C GLY A 84 -12.48 4.11 16.45
N THR A 85 -12.86 5.35 16.79
CA THR A 85 -14.07 6.00 16.27
C THR A 85 -13.99 6.22 14.77
N LEU A 86 -12.86 6.72 14.24
CA LEU A 86 -12.67 6.88 12.79
C LEU A 86 -12.74 5.53 12.08
N ILE A 87 -12.14 4.48 12.64
CA ILE A 87 -12.20 3.13 12.10
C ILE A 87 -13.63 2.60 12.09
N ALA A 88 -14.37 2.76 13.19
CA ALA A 88 -15.75 2.31 13.30
C ALA A 88 -16.66 3.07 12.34
N VAL A 89 -16.52 4.40 12.26
CA VAL A 89 -17.28 5.25 11.32
C VAL A 89 -16.96 4.86 9.88
N ALA A 90 -15.68 4.78 9.50
CA ALA A 90 -15.29 4.38 8.14
C ALA A 90 -15.80 2.98 7.78
N SER A 91 -15.70 2.01 8.70
CA SER A 91 -16.18 0.64 8.47
C SER A 91 -17.69 0.59 8.31
N LEU A 92 -18.44 1.35 9.13
CA LEU A 92 -19.88 1.41 9.05
C LEU A 92 -20.32 2.11 7.76
N THR A 93 -19.75 3.28 7.45
CA THR A 93 -20.07 4.05 6.23
C THR A 93 -19.81 3.24 4.96
N LEU A 94 -18.65 2.58 4.86
CA LEU A 94 -18.35 1.69 3.72
C LEU A 94 -19.26 0.46 3.71
N GLY A 95 -19.68 -0.02 4.88
CA GLY A 95 -20.63 -1.12 5.04
C GLY A 95 -22.04 -0.86 4.54
N VAL A 96 -22.51 0.40 4.52
CA VAL A 96 -23.83 0.80 4.01
C VAL A 96 -23.81 1.41 2.61
N THR A 97 -22.64 1.86 2.12
CA THR A 97 -22.53 2.50 0.79
C THR A 97 -22.72 1.46 -0.33
N PRO A 98 -23.40 1.79 -1.45
CA PRO A 98 -23.54 0.86 -2.57
C PRO A 98 -22.16 0.45 -3.11
N LEU A 99 -21.95 -0.86 -3.24
CA LEU A 99 -20.71 -1.43 -3.78
C LEU A 99 -20.54 -0.98 -5.25
N TYR A 100 -19.30 -0.65 -5.65
CA TYR A 100 -18.96 -0.14 -6.99
C TYR A 100 -19.56 1.23 -7.35
N SER A 101 -20.08 1.96 -6.37
CA SER A 101 -20.48 3.36 -6.57
C SER A 101 -19.25 4.28 -6.59
N PRO A 102 -19.24 5.35 -7.39
CA PRO A 102 -18.23 6.41 -7.29
C PRO A 102 -18.10 6.97 -5.86
N ALA A 103 -19.16 6.90 -5.07
CA ALA A 103 -19.16 7.32 -3.67
C ALA A 103 -18.25 6.42 -2.79
N ASP A 104 -18.23 5.12 -3.02
CA ASP A 104 -17.38 4.17 -2.28
C ASP A 104 -15.90 4.45 -2.57
N THR A 105 -15.55 4.61 -3.85
CA THR A 105 -14.21 5.02 -4.29
C THR A 105 -13.80 6.36 -3.67
N ALA A 106 -14.69 7.35 -3.68
CA ALA A 106 -14.41 8.67 -3.09
C ALA A 106 -14.12 8.57 -1.59
N ILE A 107 -14.90 7.80 -0.84
CA ILE A 107 -14.68 7.60 0.61
C ILE A 107 -13.32 6.93 0.87
N VAL A 108 -12.97 5.89 0.10
CA VAL A 108 -11.68 5.21 0.26
C VAL A 108 -10.51 6.15 -0.06
N VAL A 109 -10.62 6.93 -1.13
CA VAL A 109 -9.61 7.92 -1.51
C VAL A 109 -9.49 9.00 -0.43
N GLU A 110 -10.62 9.54 0.06
CA GLU A 110 -10.64 10.56 1.11
C GLU A 110 -10.04 10.03 2.42
N LEU A 111 -10.37 8.79 2.81
CA LEU A 111 -9.77 8.12 3.96
C LEU A 111 -8.25 7.98 3.78
N GLY A 112 -7.80 7.58 2.58
CA GLY A 112 -6.39 7.50 2.23
C GLY A 112 -5.68 8.85 2.33
N VAL A 113 -6.28 9.91 1.80
CA VAL A 113 -5.78 11.30 1.86
C VAL A 113 -5.72 11.79 3.31
N LEU A 114 -6.76 11.53 4.12
CA LEU A 114 -6.82 11.95 5.52
C LEU A 114 -5.80 11.21 6.40
N LEU A 115 -5.54 9.94 6.09
CA LEU A 115 -4.55 9.13 6.80
C LEU A 115 -3.12 9.37 6.32
N LEU A 116 -2.92 9.93 5.12
CA LEU A 116 -1.62 10.20 4.53
C LEU A 116 -0.72 11.03 5.48
N PRO A 117 -1.16 12.19 6.02
CA PRO A 117 -0.40 12.97 6.99
C PRO A 117 0.03 12.18 8.22
N VAL A 118 -0.86 11.31 8.73
CA VAL A 118 -0.65 10.51 9.94
C VAL A 118 0.40 9.41 9.73
N ALA A 119 0.45 8.85 8.53
CA ALA A 119 1.46 7.87 8.14
C ALA A 119 2.79 8.55 7.78
N TRP A 120 2.74 9.72 7.14
CA TRP A 120 3.91 10.43 6.63
C TRP A 120 4.69 11.18 7.72
N SER A 121 4.02 11.64 8.78
CA SER A 121 4.69 12.34 9.90
C SER A 121 5.70 11.45 10.66
N ASP A 122 5.60 10.13 10.53
CA ASP A 122 6.41 9.14 11.25
C ASP A 122 7.74 8.80 10.57
N ARG A 123 8.08 9.45 9.46
CA ARG A 123 9.28 9.17 8.65
C ARG A 123 10.62 9.41 9.35
N SER A 124 10.59 9.91 10.58
CA SER A 124 11.78 10.36 11.32
C SER A 124 12.25 9.34 12.34
N ARG A 125 12.57 8.11 11.92
CA ARG A 125 13.50 7.24 12.66
C ARG A 125 14.48 6.56 11.70
N PRO A 126 15.62 7.19 11.43
CA PRO A 126 16.72 6.60 10.66
C PRO A 126 17.29 5.31 11.29
N ASP A 127 17.00 5.04 12.57
CA ASP A 127 17.65 3.98 13.37
C ASP A 127 16.79 2.72 13.56
N ALA A 128 15.72 2.53 12.79
CA ALA A 128 14.98 1.27 12.83
C ALA A 128 15.91 0.15 12.30
N GLY A 129 16.44 -0.65 13.23
CA GLY A 129 17.29 -1.80 12.93
C GLY A 129 16.63 -2.80 11.97
N PRO A 130 17.39 -3.74 11.41
CA PRO A 130 16.85 -4.71 10.46
C PRO A 130 15.64 -5.44 11.05
N PRO A 131 14.55 -5.65 10.27
CA PRO A 131 13.35 -6.28 10.77
C PRO A 131 13.65 -7.66 11.34
N GLY A 132 13.13 -7.94 12.53
CA GLY A 132 13.31 -9.22 13.21
C GLY A 132 12.90 -10.40 12.33
N ALA A 133 13.48 -11.59 12.59
CA ALA A 133 13.28 -12.78 11.75
C ALA A 133 11.79 -13.15 11.56
N ALA A 134 10.96 -12.93 12.58
CA ALA A 134 9.52 -13.15 12.49
C ALA A 134 8.83 -12.20 11.50
N VAL A 135 9.19 -10.91 11.51
CA VAL A 135 8.65 -9.91 10.58
C VAL A 135 9.07 -10.24 9.15
N ARG A 136 10.33 -10.64 8.95
CA ARG A 136 10.82 -11.05 7.64
C ARG A 136 10.09 -12.29 7.10
N ARG A 137 9.88 -13.31 7.94
CA ARG A 137 9.12 -14.52 7.57
C ARG A 137 7.68 -14.19 7.21
N ALA A 138 7.02 -13.35 8.01
CA ALA A 138 5.67 -12.89 7.73
C ALA A 138 5.61 -12.12 6.40
N ALA A 139 6.56 -11.20 6.16
CA ALA A 139 6.63 -10.45 4.91
C ALA A 139 6.83 -11.38 3.70
N ILE A 140 7.68 -12.39 3.80
CA ILE A 140 7.89 -13.39 2.74
C ILE A 140 6.61 -14.19 2.49
N LEU A 141 5.97 -14.70 3.55
CA LEU A 141 4.75 -15.49 3.43
C LEU A 141 3.62 -14.68 2.78
N TRP A 142 3.42 -13.44 3.24
CA TRP A 142 2.44 -12.53 2.65
C TRP A 142 2.77 -12.16 1.21
N SER A 143 4.05 -11.96 0.89
CA SER A 143 4.48 -11.70 -0.49
C SER A 143 4.18 -12.89 -1.40
N ILE A 144 4.43 -14.13 -0.94
CA ILE A 144 4.09 -15.34 -1.70
C ILE A 144 2.59 -15.42 -1.96
N VAL A 145 1.76 -15.20 -0.93
CA VAL A 145 0.29 -15.21 -1.06
C VAL A 145 -0.19 -14.17 -2.06
N LEU A 146 0.33 -12.94 -1.97
CA LEU A 146 -0.03 -11.85 -2.89
C LEU A 146 0.40 -12.16 -4.33
N VAL A 147 1.64 -12.59 -4.54
CA VAL A 147 2.14 -12.95 -5.88
C VAL A 147 1.36 -14.12 -6.46
N ALA A 148 1.05 -15.14 -5.67
CA ALA A 148 0.22 -16.26 -6.10
C ALA A 148 -1.19 -15.80 -6.52
N GLY A 149 -1.81 -14.90 -5.73
CA GLY A 149 -3.10 -14.29 -6.08
C GLY A 149 -3.04 -13.46 -7.37
N CYS A 150 -1.98 -12.67 -7.56
CA CYS A 150 -1.78 -11.92 -8.81
C CYS A 150 -1.58 -12.83 -10.01
N VAL A 151 -0.76 -13.89 -9.88
CA VAL A 151 -0.54 -14.86 -10.95
C VAL A 151 -1.83 -15.61 -11.28
N TRP A 152 -2.65 -15.93 -10.27
CA TRP A 152 -3.97 -16.53 -10.47
C TRP A 152 -4.89 -15.61 -11.27
N GLU A 153 -5.04 -14.35 -10.85
CA GLU A 153 -5.85 -13.34 -11.56
C GLU A 153 -5.41 -13.15 -13.02
N ILE A 154 -4.09 -13.01 -13.24
CA ILE A 154 -3.53 -12.87 -14.58
C ILE A 154 -3.80 -14.15 -15.40
N GLY A 155 -3.64 -15.33 -14.79
CA GLY A 155 -3.90 -16.61 -15.42
C GLY A 155 -5.34 -16.75 -15.88
N VAL A 156 -6.30 -16.47 -15.00
CA VAL A 156 -7.74 -16.48 -15.31
C VAL A 156 -8.08 -15.45 -16.38
N PHE A 157 -7.51 -14.25 -16.31
CA PHE A 157 -7.75 -13.20 -17.31
C PHE A 157 -7.33 -13.63 -18.73
N PHE A 158 -6.16 -14.24 -18.88
CA PHE A 158 -5.72 -14.74 -20.20
C PHE A 158 -6.53 -15.97 -20.65
N LEU A 159 -6.81 -16.93 -19.75
CA LEU A 159 -7.64 -18.10 -20.07
C LEU A 159 -9.06 -17.71 -20.51
N GLY A 160 -9.67 -16.74 -19.83
CA GLY A 160 -11.00 -16.24 -20.16
C GLY A 160 -11.03 -15.43 -21.47
N ARG A 161 -9.90 -14.85 -21.90
CA ARG A 161 -9.80 -14.09 -23.15
C ARG A 161 -9.66 -14.99 -24.39
N ASP A 162 -8.95 -16.11 -24.28
CA ASP A 162 -8.65 -16.99 -25.41
C ASP A 162 -9.71 -18.08 -25.64
N LEU A 163 -10.52 -18.41 -24.62
CA LEU A 163 -11.58 -19.43 -24.69
C LEU A 163 -12.97 -18.77 -24.71
N THR A 164 -13.43 -18.41 -25.92
CA THR A 164 -14.81 -17.94 -26.12
C THR A 164 -15.82 -19.00 -25.66
N GLY A 165 -16.57 -18.72 -24.59
CA GLY A 165 -17.64 -19.59 -24.08
C GLY A 165 -17.38 -20.31 -22.75
N SER A 166 -16.23 -20.09 -22.09
CA SER A 166 -15.92 -20.70 -20.78
C SER A 166 -15.72 -19.67 -19.65
N GLU A 167 -16.39 -18.52 -19.72
CA GLU A 167 -16.32 -17.44 -18.72
C GLU A 167 -16.65 -17.94 -17.30
N ASN A 168 -17.47 -18.99 -17.16
CA ASN A 168 -17.85 -19.60 -15.88
C ASN A 168 -16.95 -20.77 -15.42
N ALA A 169 -15.98 -21.21 -16.23
CA ALA A 169 -15.17 -22.40 -15.89
C ALA A 169 -14.04 -22.08 -14.91
N TYR A 170 -13.57 -20.84 -14.89
CA TYR A 170 -12.45 -20.39 -14.08
C TYR A 170 -12.79 -19.04 -13.43
N PRO A 171 -13.56 -19.01 -12.33
CA PRO A 171 -13.91 -17.75 -11.69
C PRO A 171 -12.67 -17.06 -11.12
N ALA A 172 -12.58 -15.75 -11.31
CA ALA A 172 -11.49 -14.94 -10.78
C ALA A 172 -11.55 -14.93 -9.23
N LEU A 173 -10.43 -14.62 -8.59
CA LEU A 173 -10.39 -14.49 -7.13
C LEU A 173 -11.31 -13.33 -6.69
N SER A 174 -11.38 -12.26 -7.50
CA SER A 174 -12.34 -11.18 -7.30
C SER A 174 -13.79 -11.67 -7.30
N ASP A 175 -14.14 -12.61 -8.17
CA ASP A 175 -15.52 -13.09 -8.32
C ASP A 175 -15.94 -13.96 -7.12
N LEU A 176 -14.98 -14.64 -6.49
CA LEU A 176 -15.21 -15.39 -5.25
C LEU A 176 -15.41 -14.45 -4.05
N ILE A 177 -14.72 -13.31 -4.04
CA ILE A 177 -14.79 -12.32 -2.96
C ILE A 177 -16.00 -11.40 -3.12
N ASP A 178 -16.46 -11.17 -4.35
CA ASP A 178 -17.61 -10.31 -4.66
C ASP A 178 -18.87 -10.62 -3.84
N PRO A 179 -19.37 -11.88 -3.75
CA PRO A 179 -20.56 -12.18 -2.93
C PRO A 179 -20.32 -11.93 -1.44
N LEU A 180 -19.07 -12.06 -0.96
CA LEU A 180 -18.72 -11.77 0.42
C LEU A 180 -18.72 -10.26 0.69
N LEU A 181 -18.26 -9.45 -0.27
CA LEU A 181 -18.30 -7.98 -0.19
C LEU A 181 -19.70 -7.41 -0.41
N ALA A 182 -20.51 -8.08 -1.22
CA ALA A 182 -21.91 -7.74 -1.45
C ALA A 182 -22.75 -7.91 -0.18
N TRP A 183 -22.32 -8.75 0.78
CA TRP A 183 -22.99 -8.93 2.05
C TRP A 183 -22.57 -7.82 3.06
N PRO A 184 -23.46 -6.86 3.39
CA PRO A 184 -23.10 -5.69 4.20
C PRO A 184 -22.41 -6.00 5.54
N PRO A 185 -22.84 -6.99 6.35
CA PRO A 185 -22.18 -7.26 7.62
C PRO A 185 -20.78 -7.88 7.43
N ALA A 186 -20.56 -8.74 6.44
CA ALA A 186 -19.22 -9.25 6.15
C ALA A 186 -18.28 -8.13 5.67
N ARG A 187 -18.78 -7.20 4.86
CA ARG A 187 -18.03 -6.01 4.44
C ARG A 187 -17.60 -5.14 5.62
N VAL A 188 -18.50 -4.84 6.56
CA VAL A 188 -18.16 -4.10 7.78
C VAL A 188 -17.04 -4.80 8.55
N LEU A 189 -17.15 -6.12 8.73
CA LEU A 189 -16.14 -6.91 9.45
C LEU A 189 -14.79 -6.90 8.73
N LEU A 190 -14.78 -7.06 7.40
CA LEU A 190 -13.56 -7.05 6.60
C LEU A 190 -12.87 -5.69 6.66
N VAL A 191 -13.61 -4.59 6.49
CA VAL A 191 -13.07 -3.23 6.57
C VAL A 191 -12.56 -2.93 7.98
N ALA A 192 -13.30 -3.34 9.02
CA ALA A 192 -12.86 -3.17 10.40
C ALA A 192 -11.55 -3.93 10.67
N CYS A 193 -11.47 -5.19 10.24
CA CYS A 193 -10.25 -6.00 10.35
C CYS A 193 -9.07 -5.36 9.59
N TRP A 194 -9.30 -4.84 8.39
CA TRP A 194 -8.29 -4.16 7.58
C TRP A 194 -7.75 -2.91 8.28
N LEU A 195 -8.63 -2.04 8.75
CA LEU A 195 -8.28 -0.81 9.44
C LEU A 195 -7.61 -1.07 10.80
N LEU A 196 -8.12 -2.05 11.57
CA LEU A 196 -7.50 -2.48 12.83
C LEU A 196 -6.11 -3.07 12.60
N GLY A 197 -5.94 -3.86 11.54
CA GLY A 197 -4.65 -4.41 11.11
C GLY A 197 -3.65 -3.29 10.78
N GLY A 198 -4.06 -2.33 9.95
CA GLY A 198 -3.25 -1.16 9.62
C GLY A 198 -2.87 -0.34 10.85
N TYR A 199 -3.83 -0.08 11.73
CA TYR A 199 -3.60 0.63 12.99
C TYR A 199 -2.63 -0.12 13.92
N ALA A 200 -2.77 -1.44 14.05
CA ALA A 200 -1.89 -2.28 14.86
C ALA A 200 -0.46 -2.29 14.31
N LEU A 201 -0.29 -2.34 12.99
CA LEU A 201 1.02 -2.25 12.33
C LEU A 201 1.67 -0.88 12.56
N LEU A 202 0.93 0.22 12.36
CA LEU A 202 1.42 1.57 12.64
C LEU A 202 1.82 1.74 14.11
N ARG A 203 1.06 1.17 15.04
CA ARG A 203 1.38 1.25 16.48
C ARG A 203 2.64 0.46 16.82
N ARG A 204 2.82 -0.74 16.24
CA ARG A 204 4.02 -1.55 16.45
C ARG A 204 5.26 -0.88 15.85
N GLY A 205 5.14 -0.29 14.66
CA GLY A 205 6.21 0.47 14.03
C GLY A 205 6.63 1.72 14.81
N ARG A 206 5.74 2.30 15.62
CA ARG A 206 6.06 3.44 16.52
C ARG A 206 6.76 3.04 17.83
N ALA A 207 6.51 1.81 18.29
CA ALA A 207 6.98 1.28 19.57
C ALA A 207 8.29 0.47 19.45
N SER A 208 8.77 0.24 18.22
CA SER A 208 10.08 -0.34 17.90
C SER A 208 11.06 0.77 17.52
#